data_AF-A0A8S3QH21-F1
#
_entry.id   AF-A0A8S3QH21-F1
#
_cell.length_a   1.000
_cell.length_b   1.000
_cell.length_c   1.000
_cell.angle_alpha   90.00
_cell.angle_beta   90.00
_cell.angle_gamma   90.00
#
_symmetry.space_group_name_H-M   'P 1'
#
loop_
_entity.id
_entity.type
_entity.pdbx_description
1 polymer ?
#
loop_
_entity_poly.entity_id
_entity_poly.type
_entity_poly.pdbx_seq_one_letter_code
_entity_poly.pdbx_strand_id
1 'polypeptide(L)'
;MRQYIPSKAAKFGIKFWMLCESATGYILQMSVYRGRHFDPVPAGQLQGITVVMDLMSASNILNKGYHVFCDSFFCSQNLASRLIQTTTYITGTLRKNRPMPNTIRNANPTPDNPVYMRKGKMLCAAFRDMDGKKPVRMLSTAFSAQHLPSGRPRIVNGYNKNMGAVDTTDAIMKAYGGHRKNRKPWKKVVLHLFHRIVHNAYILYQKNTSDTPVKSRLRFIQEIVESLSGIRSEQPRRQYIYAFH
;
A
#
# COMPACT_ATOMS: atom_id res chain seq x y z
N MET A 1 -17.14 6.80 11.53
CA MET A 1 -16.36 7.10 10.30
C MET A 1 -15.01 7.79 10.56
N ARG A 2 -14.92 8.74 11.51
CA ARG A 2 -13.62 9.27 11.97
C ARG A 2 -12.92 8.20 12.81
N GLN A 3 -11.68 7.87 12.48
CA GLN A 3 -10.87 6.85 13.12
C GLN A 3 -9.64 7.48 13.75
N TYR A 4 -9.27 7.00 14.93
CA TYR A 4 -8.00 7.33 15.57
C TYR A 4 -6.91 6.38 15.05
N ILE A 5 -5.85 6.94 14.47
CA ILE A 5 -4.70 6.19 13.93
C ILE A 5 -3.44 6.78 14.58
N PRO A 6 -3.00 6.23 15.72
CA PRO A 6 -1.91 6.80 16.53
C PRO A 6 -0.61 7.00 15.75
N SER A 7 -0.32 6.11 14.79
CA SER A 7 0.91 6.09 14.02
C SER A 7 0.96 7.08 12.85
N LYS A 8 -0.16 7.77 12.53
CA LYS A 8 -0.19 8.77 11.46
C LYS A 8 -0.11 10.18 12.03
N ALA A 9 0.62 11.07 11.34
CA ALA A 9 0.76 12.48 11.72
C ALA A 9 -0.60 13.17 11.93
N ALA A 10 -1.56 12.93 11.03
CA ALA A 10 -2.96 13.22 11.27
C ALA A 10 -3.61 12.05 12.02
N LYS A 11 -3.62 12.13 13.36
CA LYS A 11 -4.11 11.05 14.23
C LYS A 11 -5.60 10.76 14.07
N PHE A 12 -6.38 11.68 13.52
CA PHE A 12 -7.80 11.47 13.26
C PHE A 12 -8.14 11.68 11.80
N GLY A 13 -8.75 10.68 11.17
CA GLY A 13 -9.10 10.75 9.75
C GLY A 13 -10.10 9.69 9.31
N ILE A 14 -10.41 9.71 8.02
CA ILE A 14 -11.16 8.63 7.38
C ILE A 14 -10.13 7.61 6.92
N LYS A 15 -10.32 6.35 7.31
CA LYS A 15 -9.42 5.27 6.94
C LYS A 15 -9.94 4.58 5.69
N PHE A 16 -9.05 4.37 4.73
CA PHE A 16 -9.31 3.58 3.53
C PHE A 16 -8.44 2.33 3.57
N TRP A 17 -9.04 1.20 3.22
CA TRP A 17 -8.31 0.01 2.79
C TRP A 17 -8.04 0.17 1.29
N MET A 18 -6.82 -0.13 0.85
CA MET A 18 -6.42 0.05 -0.55
C MET A 18 -5.56 -1.11 -1.00
N LEU A 19 -5.76 -1.51 -2.25
CA LEU A 19 -4.97 -2.46 -2.99
C LEU A 19 -4.39 -1.73 -4.19
N CYS A 20 -3.06 -1.66 -4.28
CA CYS A 20 -2.36 -0.92 -5.32
C CYS A 20 -1.39 -1.83 -6.09
N GLU A 21 -1.20 -1.54 -7.37
CA GLU A 21 -0.07 -2.05 -8.15
C GLU A 21 1.23 -1.56 -7.52
N SER A 22 2.13 -2.49 -7.20
CA SER A 22 3.35 -2.20 -6.47
C SER A 22 4.30 -1.23 -7.19
N ALA A 23 4.47 -1.41 -8.51
CA ALA A 23 5.44 -0.66 -9.30
C ALA A 23 5.04 0.80 -9.53
N THR A 24 3.74 1.09 -9.65
CA THR A 24 3.26 2.41 -10.09
C THR A 24 2.42 3.13 -9.05
N GLY A 25 1.90 2.42 -8.04
CA GLY A 25 0.92 2.94 -7.10
C GLY A 25 -0.51 2.98 -7.64
N TYR A 26 -0.78 2.44 -8.84
CA TYR A 26 -2.13 2.41 -9.42
C TYR A 26 -3.11 1.70 -8.49
N ILE A 27 -4.17 2.39 -8.10
CA ILE A 27 -5.16 1.86 -7.15
C ILE A 27 -6.10 0.93 -7.91
N LEU A 28 -6.05 -0.37 -7.60
CA LEU A 28 -6.90 -1.40 -8.18
C LEU A 28 -8.26 -1.44 -7.50
N GLN A 29 -8.27 -1.35 -6.17
CA GLN A 29 -9.49 -1.37 -5.37
C GLN A 29 -9.29 -0.64 -4.05
N MET A 30 -10.35 -0.03 -3.53
CA MET A 30 -10.37 0.61 -2.23
C MET A 30 -11.71 0.46 -1.53
N SER A 31 -11.69 0.48 -0.20
CA SER A 31 -12.91 0.45 0.62
C SER A 31 -12.77 1.38 1.82
N VAL A 32 -13.86 2.04 2.20
CA VAL A 32 -13.89 2.91 3.39
C VAL A 32 -14.05 2.04 4.63
N TYR A 33 -13.15 2.19 5.60
CA TYR A 33 -13.33 1.56 6.90
C TYR A 33 -14.37 2.35 7.71
N ARG A 34 -15.51 1.71 7.99
CA ARG A 34 -16.66 2.31 8.67
C ARG A 34 -16.58 2.15 10.19
N GLY A 35 -15.78 1.21 10.67
CA GLY A 35 -15.56 0.93 12.09
C GLY A 35 -16.02 -0.48 12.45
N ARG A 36 -15.56 -1.01 13.59
CA ARG A 36 -15.81 -2.40 14.00
C ARG A 36 -17.30 -2.79 14.04
N HIS A 37 -18.18 -1.86 14.39
CA HIS A 37 -19.62 -2.09 14.42
C HIS A 37 -20.22 -2.26 13.01
N PHE A 38 -19.72 -1.51 12.02
CA PHE A 38 -20.26 -1.49 10.66
C PHE A 38 -19.53 -2.43 9.70
N ASP A 39 -18.33 -2.86 10.08
CA ASP A 39 -17.52 -3.85 9.35
C ASP A 39 -17.30 -5.07 10.28
N PRO A 40 -18.36 -5.85 10.58
CA PRO A 40 -18.25 -7.00 11.46
C PRO A 40 -17.32 -8.04 10.84
N VAL A 41 -16.62 -8.77 11.71
CA VAL A 41 -15.70 -9.83 11.32
C VAL A 41 -16.20 -11.12 11.95
N PRO A 42 -16.25 -12.25 11.22
CA PRO A 42 -16.63 -13.54 11.80
C PRO A 42 -15.84 -13.84 13.07
N ALA A 43 -16.49 -14.50 14.03
CA ALA A 43 -15.86 -14.89 15.28
C ALA A 43 -14.58 -15.69 15.02
N GLY A 44 -13.49 -15.33 15.70
CA GLY A 44 -12.17 -15.95 15.52
C GLY A 44 -11.41 -15.54 14.25
N GLN A 45 -12.01 -14.76 13.34
CA GLN A 45 -11.32 -14.28 12.14
C GLN A 45 -10.67 -12.90 12.36
N LEU A 46 -9.55 -12.67 11.68
CA LEU A 46 -8.87 -11.38 11.68
C LEU A 46 -9.47 -10.49 10.59
N GLN A 47 -9.77 -9.23 10.91
CA GLN A 47 -10.30 -8.26 9.94
C GLN A 47 -9.44 -8.16 8.67
N GLY A 48 -8.12 -8.25 8.82
CA GLY A 48 -7.19 -8.19 7.70
C GLY A 48 -7.40 -9.31 6.66
N ILE A 49 -7.90 -10.48 7.08
CA ILE A 49 -8.23 -11.58 6.16
C ILE A 49 -9.38 -11.17 5.25
N THR A 50 -10.48 -10.70 5.83
CA THR A 50 -11.67 -10.24 5.10
C THR A 50 -11.29 -9.12 4.13
N VAL A 51 -10.57 -8.10 4.62
CA VAL A 51 -10.15 -6.96 3.79
C VAL A 51 -9.33 -7.38 2.57
N VAL A 52 -8.34 -8.27 2.73
CA VAL A 52 -7.52 -8.71 1.59
C VAL A 52 -8.37 -9.49 0.59
N MET A 53 -9.16 -10.45 1.05
CA MET A 53 -10.01 -11.27 0.17
C MET A 53 -11.02 -10.41 -0.59
N ASP A 54 -11.68 -9.47 0.09
CA ASP A 54 -12.68 -8.57 -0.53
C ASP A 54 -12.04 -7.67 -1.59
N LEU A 55 -10.91 -7.02 -1.27
CA LEU A 55 -10.22 -6.12 -2.21
C LEU A 55 -9.73 -6.87 -3.46
N MET A 56 -9.18 -8.07 -3.28
CA MET A 56 -8.70 -8.89 -4.40
C MET A 56 -9.82 -9.45 -5.27
N SER A 57 -10.91 -9.90 -4.64
CA SER A 57 -12.07 -10.42 -5.35
C SER A 57 -12.77 -9.31 -6.13
N ALA A 58 -12.98 -8.16 -5.51
CA ALA A 58 -13.61 -7.01 -6.14
C ALA A 58 -12.73 -6.32 -7.21
N SER A 59 -11.43 -6.60 -7.27
CA SER A 59 -10.56 -6.19 -8.38
C SER A 59 -10.37 -7.30 -9.44
N ASN A 60 -11.02 -8.45 -9.27
CA ASN A 60 -10.88 -9.61 -10.15
C ASN A 60 -9.40 -10.02 -10.37
N ILE A 61 -8.60 -10.03 -9.32
CA ILE A 61 -7.19 -10.47 -9.38
C ILE A 61 -6.89 -11.72 -8.55
N LEU A 62 -7.89 -12.26 -7.85
CA LEU A 62 -7.75 -13.53 -7.16
C LEU A 62 -7.62 -14.66 -8.20
N ASN A 63 -6.84 -15.71 -7.90
CA ASN A 63 -6.64 -16.86 -8.80
C ASN A 63 -6.02 -16.55 -10.16
N LYS A 64 -5.22 -15.49 -10.24
CA LYS A 64 -4.50 -15.09 -11.46
C LYS A 64 -2.97 -15.10 -11.31
N GLY A 65 -2.44 -15.75 -10.27
CA GLY A 65 -0.99 -15.86 -10.05
C GLY A 65 -0.32 -14.61 -9.44
N TYR A 66 -1.10 -13.61 -9.02
CA TYR A 66 -0.55 -12.38 -8.43
C TYR A 66 0.07 -12.60 -7.05
N HIS A 67 0.94 -11.67 -6.68
CA HIS A 67 1.65 -11.67 -5.40
C HIS A 67 1.29 -10.43 -4.57
N VAL A 68 0.59 -10.65 -3.46
CA VAL A 68 0.24 -9.61 -2.49
C VAL A 68 1.38 -9.38 -1.50
N PHE A 69 1.79 -8.13 -1.36
CA PHE A 69 2.66 -7.68 -0.28
C PHE A 69 1.82 -6.92 0.73
N CYS A 70 1.89 -7.29 2.01
CA CYS A 70 1.05 -6.67 3.03
C CYS A 70 1.75 -6.46 4.37
N ASP A 71 1.28 -5.48 5.13
CA ASP A 71 1.75 -5.22 6.47
C ASP A 71 1.34 -6.32 7.47
N SER A 72 1.77 -6.15 8.72
CA SER A 72 1.52 -7.08 9.82
C SER A 72 0.08 -7.11 10.34
N PHE A 73 -0.76 -6.12 10.00
CA PHE A 73 -2.18 -6.15 10.31
C PHE A 73 -2.90 -7.21 9.47
N PHE A 74 -2.54 -7.32 8.18
CA PHE A 74 -3.15 -8.26 7.23
C PHE A 74 -2.52 -9.65 7.27
N CYS A 75 -1.21 -9.74 7.46
CA CYS A 75 -0.48 -11.00 7.33
C CYS A 75 -0.82 -12.01 8.45
N SER A 76 -1.17 -13.23 8.05
CA SER A 76 -1.40 -14.37 8.96
C SER A 76 -1.25 -15.71 8.22
N GLN A 77 -1.00 -16.79 8.96
CA GLN A 77 -0.95 -18.13 8.38
C GLN A 77 -2.30 -18.54 7.75
N ASN A 78 -3.43 -18.17 8.36
CA ASN A 78 -4.75 -18.46 7.81
C ASN A 78 -4.97 -17.79 6.45
N LEU A 79 -4.62 -16.50 6.33
CA LEU A 79 -4.68 -15.79 5.04
C LEU A 79 -3.82 -16.48 3.98
N ALA A 80 -2.57 -16.82 4.34
CA ALA A 80 -1.66 -17.48 3.41
C ALA A 80 -2.19 -18.82 2.91
N SER A 81 -2.80 -19.63 3.78
CA SER A 81 -3.44 -20.89 3.37
C SER A 81 -4.58 -20.67 2.37
N ARG A 82 -5.45 -19.66 2.60
CA ARG A 82 -6.54 -19.32 1.66
C ARG A 82 -6.04 -18.81 0.32
N LEU A 83 -4.98 -18.00 0.31
CA LEU A 83 -4.39 -17.48 -0.93
C LEU A 83 -3.66 -18.56 -1.73
N ILE A 84 -3.01 -19.52 -1.06
CA ILE A 84 -2.43 -20.69 -1.74
C ILE A 84 -3.49 -21.49 -2.50
N GLN A 85 -4.68 -21.67 -1.92
CA GLN A 85 -5.80 -22.39 -2.56
C GLN A 85 -6.35 -21.66 -3.79
N THR A 86 -6.11 -20.35 -3.88
CA THR A 86 -6.57 -19.50 -4.98
C THR A 86 -5.40 -19.00 -5.82
N THR A 87 -4.36 -19.82 -6.02
CA THR A 87 -3.18 -19.51 -6.86
C THR A 87 -2.65 -18.09 -6.68
N THR A 88 -2.64 -17.62 -5.44
CA THR A 88 -2.28 -16.24 -5.09
C THR A 88 -1.18 -16.29 -4.04
N TYR A 89 -0.12 -15.53 -4.28
CA TYR A 89 1.02 -15.47 -3.38
C TYR A 89 0.87 -14.34 -2.37
N ILE A 90 1.46 -14.51 -1.19
CA ILE A 90 1.51 -13.49 -0.16
C ILE A 90 2.92 -13.37 0.40
N THR A 91 3.34 -12.15 0.73
CA THR A 91 4.51 -11.90 1.58
C THR A 91 4.25 -10.73 2.51
N GLY A 92 4.52 -10.92 3.80
CA GLY A 92 4.26 -9.89 4.78
C GLY A 92 5.00 -10.11 6.08
N THR A 93 5.04 -9.07 6.90
CA THR A 93 5.59 -9.15 8.27
C THR A 93 4.57 -9.83 9.20
N LEU A 94 5.02 -10.68 10.11
CA LEU A 94 4.18 -11.37 11.10
C LEU A 94 4.35 -10.74 12.48
N ARG A 95 3.24 -10.37 13.12
CA ARG A 95 3.27 -9.93 14.54
C ARG A 95 3.56 -11.12 15.44
N LYS A 96 4.37 -10.91 16.49
CA LYS A 96 4.75 -11.97 17.45
C LYS A 96 3.56 -12.61 18.16
N ASN A 97 2.40 -11.95 18.23
CA ASN A 97 1.16 -12.51 18.79
C ASN A 97 0.32 -13.33 17.80
N ARG A 98 0.76 -13.51 16.54
CA ARG A 98 0.09 -14.39 15.58
C ARG A 98 0.56 -15.85 15.77
N PRO A 99 -0.27 -16.84 15.39
CA PRO A 99 0.19 -18.22 15.24
C PRO A 99 1.37 -18.31 14.27
N MET A 100 2.41 -19.02 14.70
CA MET A 100 3.65 -19.32 13.95
C MET A 100 4.46 -20.37 14.72
N PRO A 101 5.42 -21.07 14.08
CA PRO A 101 6.29 -22.03 14.77
C PRO A 101 7.09 -21.38 15.91
N ASN A 102 7.27 -22.11 17.02
CA ASN A 102 7.97 -21.60 18.20
C ASN A 102 9.43 -21.24 17.91
N THR A 103 10.11 -21.98 17.04
CA THR A 103 11.47 -21.65 16.60
C THR A 103 11.53 -20.24 15.97
N ILE A 104 10.57 -19.88 15.11
CA ILE A 104 10.48 -18.54 14.52
C ILE A 104 10.00 -17.49 15.53
N ARG A 105 9.05 -17.86 16.40
CA ARG A 105 8.53 -16.95 17.44
C ARG A 105 9.62 -16.52 18.41
N ASN A 106 10.49 -17.45 18.81
CA ASN A 106 11.49 -17.24 19.85
C ASN A 106 12.88 -16.97 19.29
N ALA A 107 13.09 -17.11 17.98
CA ALA A 107 14.34 -16.78 17.32
C ALA A 107 14.83 -15.36 17.67
N ASN A 108 16.12 -15.28 17.99
CA ASN A 108 16.87 -14.05 18.18
C ASN A 108 18.12 -14.04 17.27
N PRO A 109 17.93 -13.95 15.94
CA PRO A 109 19.01 -14.02 14.97
C PRO A 109 19.94 -12.81 15.05
N THR A 110 21.20 -13.00 14.68
CA THR A 110 22.12 -11.93 14.26
C THR A 110 21.82 -11.54 12.81
N PRO A 111 22.29 -10.38 12.33
CA PRO A 111 22.07 -9.97 10.93
C PRO A 111 22.53 -11.00 9.89
N ASP A 112 23.63 -11.71 10.16
CA ASP A 112 24.21 -12.70 9.24
C ASP A 112 23.60 -14.11 9.35
N ASN A 113 22.79 -14.37 10.39
CA ASN A 113 22.24 -15.70 10.66
C ASN A 113 20.72 -15.68 10.86
N PRO A 114 19.94 -15.44 9.77
CA PRO A 114 18.49 -15.52 9.79
C PRO A 114 18.00 -16.97 9.93
N VAL A 115 16.87 -17.14 10.62
CA VAL A 115 16.26 -18.45 10.90
C VAL A 115 15.08 -18.66 9.98
N TYR A 116 15.00 -19.82 9.33
CA TYR A 116 13.92 -20.18 8.43
C TYR A 116 13.19 -21.44 8.88
N MET A 117 11.89 -21.51 8.59
CA MET A 117 11.10 -22.73 8.71
C MET A 117 10.11 -22.83 7.56
N ARG A 118 9.99 -24.00 6.94
CA ARG A 118 9.10 -24.22 5.80
C ARG A 118 8.14 -25.37 6.07
N LYS A 119 6.88 -25.18 5.67
CA LYS A 119 5.85 -26.23 5.57
C LYS A 119 5.18 -26.10 4.20
N GLY A 120 5.49 -27.01 3.28
CA GLY A 120 5.03 -26.95 1.90
C GLY A 120 5.40 -25.63 1.22
N LYS A 121 4.40 -24.90 0.71
CA LYS A 121 4.57 -23.58 0.06
C LYS A 121 4.82 -22.44 1.06
N MET A 122 4.55 -22.63 2.35
CA MET A 122 4.68 -21.56 3.36
C MET A 122 6.09 -21.53 3.96
N LEU A 123 6.77 -20.40 3.82
CA LEU A 123 8.04 -20.08 4.47
C LEU A 123 7.81 -19.03 5.56
N CYS A 124 8.23 -19.35 6.77
CA CYS A 124 8.42 -18.39 7.84
C CYS A 124 9.91 -18.05 7.96
N ALA A 125 10.23 -16.79 8.19
CA ALA A 125 11.59 -16.32 8.44
C ALA A 125 11.62 -15.42 9.68
N ALA A 126 12.68 -15.51 10.47
CA ALA A 126 13.06 -14.53 11.47
C ALA A 126 14.44 -13.99 11.11
N PHE A 127 14.57 -12.66 11.04
CA PHE A 127 15.84 -12.00 10.75
C PHE A 127 15.98 -10.74 11.60
N ARG A 128 17.20 -10.19 11.66
CA ARG A 128 17.50 -8.92 12.29
C ARG A 128 18.14 -8.01 11.23
N ASP A 129 17.63 -6.80 11.05
CA ASP A 129 18.29 -5.82 10.18
C ASP A 129 19.55 -5.30 10.89
N MET A 130 20.53 -4.77 10.14
CA MET A 130 21.81 -4.29 10.71
C MET A 130 21.58 -3.26 11.84
N ASP A 131 20.67 -2.31 11.60
CA ASP A 131 20.29 -1.27 12.56
C ASP A 131 19.09 -1.68 13.45
N GLY A 132 18.67 -2.94 13.36
CA GLY A 132 17.44 -3.45 13.94
C GLY A 132 17.57 -3.80 15.42
N LYS A 133 16.93 -3.02 16.29
CA LYS A 133 16.86 -3.33 17.74
C LYS A 133 16.16 -4.65 18.05
N LYS A 134 15.20 -5.08 17.23
CA LYS A 134 14.39 -6.29 17.48
C LYS A 134 14.29 -7.17 16.22
N PRO A 135 14.22 -8.50 16.38
CA PRO A 135 14.00 -9.40 15.25
C PRO A 135 12.65 -9.18 14.59
N VAL A 136 12.65 -9.15 13.26
CA VAL A 136 11.46 -9.11 12.40
C VAL A 136 11.10 -10.54 11.98
N ARG A 137 9.80 -10.83 11.95
CA ARG A 137 9.26 -12.11 11.50
C ARG A 137 8.50 -11.90 10.21
N MET A 138 8.63 -12.81 9.27
CA MET A 138 7.98 -12.73 7.97
C MET A 138 7.34 -14.06 7.61
N LEU A 139 6.30 -13.97 6.79
CA LEU A 139 5.67 -15.10 6.11
C LEU A 139 5.72 -14.83 4.61
N SER A 140 6.06 -15.86 3.84
CA SER A 140 5.94 -15.82 2.39
C SER A 140 5.44 -17.15 1.85
N THR A 141 4.70 -17.09 0.75
CA THR A 141 4.35 -18.26 -0.08
C THR A 141 5.05 -18.30 -1.43
N ALA A 142 5.86 -17.28 -1.75
CA ALA A 142 6.56 -17.13 -3.03
C ALA A 142 8.09 -17.23 -2.90
N PHE A 143 8.67 -16.87 -1.76
CA PHE A 143 10.12 -16.86 -1.56
C PHE A 143 10.65 -18.14 -0.93
N SER A 144 11.88 -18.49 -1.28
CA SER A 144 12.68 -19.56 -0.67
C SER A 144 13.66 -19.00 0.36
N ALA A 145 14.22 -19.87 1.20
CA ALA A 145 15.28 -19.52 2.15
C ALA A 145 16.58 -19.26 1.37
N GLN A 146 16.75 -18.03 0.91
CA GLN A 146 17.86 -17.58 0.08
C GLN A 146 18.37 -16.22 0.54
N HIS A 147 19.66 -15.98 0.32
CA HIS A 147 20.33 -14.72 0.62
C HIS A 147 20.78 -14.05 -0.68
N LEU A 148 20.88 -12.73 -0.63
CA LEU A 148 21.59 -11.96 -1.64
C LEU A 148 23.11 -12.06 -1.40
N PRO A 149 23.96 -11.68 -2.37
CA PRO A 149 25.40 -11.59 -2.16
C PRO A 149 25.80 -10.70 -0.96
N SER A 150 24.96 -9.73 -0.62
CA SER A 150 25.13 -8.88 0.57
C SER A 150 24.78 -9.56 1.90
N GLY A 151 24.47 -10.86 1.92
CA GLY A 151 24.01 -11.59 3.10
C GLY A 151 22.54 -11.34 3.47
N ARG A 152 21.92 -10.28 2.96
CA ARG A 152 20.53 -9.93 3.27
C ARG A 152 19.54 -11.00 2.76
N PRO A 153 18.54 -11.44 3.56
CA PRO A 153 17.51 -12.37 3.11
C PRO A 153 16.76 -11.87 1.87
N ARG A 154 16.61 -12.73 0.85
CA ARG A 154 15.92 -12.39 -0.41
C ARG A 154 14.45 -12.02 -0.19
N ILE A 155 13.77 -12.67 0.78
CA ILE A 155 12.40 -12.34 1.20
C ILE A 155 12.27 -10.90 1.68
N VAL A 156 13.28 -10.39 2.41
CA VAL A 156 13.28 -9.02 2.95
C VAL A 156 13.45 -8.02 1.82
N ASN A 157 14.40 -8.26 0.92
CA ASN A 157 14.60 -7.40 -0.24
C ASN A 157 13.37 -7.37 -1.14
N GLY A 158 12.78 -8.53 -1.42
CA GLY A 158 11.55 -8.64 -2.21
C GLY A 158 10.38 -7.91 -1.56
N TYR A 159 10.23 -8.00 -0.24
CA TYR A 159 9.21 -7.25 0.49
C TYR A 159 9.46 -5.74 0.44
N ASN A 160 10.67 -5.27 0.74
CA ASN A 160 10.98 -3.84 0.72
C ASN A 160 10.82 -3.22 -0.67
N LYS A 161 11.17 -3.96 -1.72
CA LYS A 161 11.00 -3.51 -3.11
C LYS A 161 9.52 -3.31 -3.48
N ASN A 162 8.65 -4.19 -2.99
CA ASN A 162 7.26 -4.22 -3.46
C ASN A 162 6.25 -3.60 -2.47
N MET A 163 6.65 -3.36 -1.23
CA MET A 163 5.85 -2.60 -0.26
C MET A 163 5.99 -1.10 -0.49
N GLY A 164 5.06 -0.35 0.11
CA GLY A 164 5.12 1.12 0.14
C GLY A 164 4.26 1.81 -0.91
N ALA A 165 3.74 1.11 -1.92
CA ALA A 165 2.84 1.72 -2.92
C ALA A 165 1.67 2.49 -2.28
N VAL A 166 1.00 1.90 -1.28
CA VAL A 166 -0.08 2.54 -0.53
C VAL A 166 0.40 3.78 0.22
N ASP A 167 1.57 3.72 0.87
CA ASP A 167 2.14 4.82 1.64
C ASP A 167 2.60 5.98 0.73
N THR A 168 3.20 5.65 -0.42
CA THR A 168 3.56 6.62 -1.47
C THR A 168 2.32 7.31 -2.02
N THR A 169 1.26 6.55 -2.33
CA THR A 169 -0.01 7.13 -2.76
C THR A 169 -0.60 8.05 -1.69
N ASP A 170 -0.61 7.62 -0.41
CA ASP A 170 -1.05 8.45 0.72
C ASP A 170 -0.19 9.73 0.88
N ALA A 171 1.13 9.65 0.66
CA ALA A 171 2.04 10.80 0.71
C ALA A 171 1.73 11.80 -0.43
N ILE A 172 1.53 11.32 -1.66
CA ILE A 172 1.09 12.14 -2.79
C ILE A 172 -0.25 12.81 -2.45
N MET A 173 -1.21 12.06 -1.89
CA MET A 173 -2.52 12.62 -1.53
C MET A 173 -2.43 13.75 -0.50
N LYS A 174 -1.45 13.69 0.41
CA LYS A 174 -1.22 14.78 1.39
C LYS A 174 -0.63 16.02 0.72
N ALA A 175 0.32 15.86 -0.20
CA ALA A 175 0.96 16.97 -0.90
C ALA A 175 -0.04 17.80 -1.73
N TYR A 176 -0.99 17.14 -2.39
CA TYR A 176 -2.03 17.79 -3.20
C TYR A 176 -3.36 17.99 -2.45
N GLY A 177 -3.41 17.63 -1.16
CA GLY A 177 -4.60 17.66 -0.34
C GLY A 177 -4.92 19.05 0.19
N GLY A 178 -5.94 19.72 -0.37
CA GLY A 178 -6.49 20.96 0.21
C GLY A 178 -7.17 20.71 1.55
N HIS A 179 -6.45 20.90 2.66
CA HIS A 179 -6.95 20.68 4.02
C HIS A 179 -7.86 21.84 4.48
N ARG A 180 -9.17 21.75 4.22
CA ARG A 180 -10.16 22.67 4.80
C ARG A 180 -10.72 22.11 6.12
N LYS A 181 -10.52 22.84 7.24
CA LYS A 181 -10.88 22.41 8.61
C LYS A 181 -12.36 22.01 8.79
N ASN A 182 -13.30 22.64 8.07
CA ASN A 182 -14.74 22.56 8.37
C ASN A 182 -15.61 21.83 7.30
N ARG A 183 -15.15 20.70 6.75
CA ARG A 183 -15.97 19.89 5.80
C ARG A 183 -16.69 18.72 6.50
N LYS A 184 -17.98 18.54 6.21
CA LYS A 184 -18.76 17.34 6.60
C LYS A 184 -18.01 16.06 6.15
N PRO A 185 -18.01 14.96 6.95
CA PRO A 185 -17.19 13.77 6.66
C PRO A 185 -17.41 13.16 5.26
N TRP A 186 -18.65 13.08 4.79
CA TRP A 186 -18.95 12.55 3.44
C TRP A 186 -18.33 13.39 2.33
N LYS A 187 -18.26 14.73 2.48
CA LYS A 187 -17.55 15.60 1.52
C LYS A 187 -16.07 15.25 1.47
N LYS A 188 -15.46 14.91 2.62
CA LYS A 188 -14.07 14.44 2.67
C LYS A 188 -13.90 13.13 1.91
N VAL A 189 -14.83 12.17 2.06
CA VAL A 189 -14.80 10.90 1.31
C VAL A 189 -14.83 11.15 -0.20
N VAL A 190 -15.77 11.97 -0.67
CA VAL A 190 -15.94 12.29 -2.09
C VAL A 190 -14.68 12.94 -2.67
N LEU A 191 -14.10 13.92 -1.98
CA LEU A 191 -12.85 14.57 -2.43
C LEU A 191 -11.68 13.59 -2.45
N HIS A 192 -11.59 12.75 -1.42
CA HIS A 192 -10.60 11.68 -1.36
C HIS A 192 -10.74 10.67 -2.50
N LEU A 193 -11.96 10.45 -3.01
CA LEU A 193 -12.21 9.61 -4.17
C LEU A 193 -11.73 10.31 -5.45
N PHE A 194 -12.12 11.58 -5.66
CA PHE A 194 -11.66 12.35 -6.82
C PHE A 194 -10.13 12.44 -6.92
N HIS A 195 -9.44 12.69 -5.81
CA HIS A 195 -7.98 12.75 -5.80
C HIS A 195 -7.34 11.41 -6.24
N ARG A 196 -7.97 10.27 -5.88
CA ARG A 196 -7.50 8.94 -6.27
C ARG A 196 -7.81 8.61 -7.73
N ILE A 197 -8.98 9.02 -8.22
CA ILE A 197 -9.32 8.92 -9.65
C ILE A 197 -8.31 9.69 -10.49
N VAL A 198 -8.03 10.94 -10.11
CA VAL A 198 -7.04 11.79 -10.80
C VAL A 198 -5.63 11.20 -10.69
N HIS A 199 -5.29 10.57 -9.57
CA HIS A 199 -4.03 9.85 -9.41
C HIS A 199 -3.89 8.68 -10.40
N ASN A 200 -4.92 7.83 -10.51
CA ASN A 200 -4.94 6.75 -11.49
C ASN A 200 -4.91 7.28 -12.93
N ALA A 201 -5.68 8.33 -13.23
CA ALA A 201 -5.67 8.98 -14.53
C ALA A 201 -4.27 9.51 -14.90
N TYR A 202 -3.55 10.09 -13.95
CA TYR A 202 -2.17 10.54 -14.18
C TYR A 202 -1.22 9.37 -14.47
N ILE A 203 -1.35 8.24 -13.76
CA ILE A 203 -0.55 7.04 -14.06
C ILE A 203 -0.85 6.52 -15.47
N LEU A 204 -2.12 6.49 -15.87
CA LEU A 204 -2.51 6.08 -17.22
C LEU A 204 -1.98 7.06 -18.27
N TYR A 205 -2.05 8.37 -18.02
CA TYR A 205 -1.43 9.38 -18.88
C TYR A 205 0.06 9.13 -19.04
N GLN A 206 0.80 8.93 -17.95
CA GLN A 206 2.25 8.67 -18.01
C GLN A 206 2.59 7.40 -18.80
N LYS A 207 1.74 6.37 -18.77
CA LYS A 207 1.96 5.12 -19.52
C LYS A 207 1.64 5.24 -21.01
N ASN A 208 0.81 6.19 -21.42
CA ASN A 208 0.26 6.26 -22.78
C ASN A 208 0.55 7.57 -23.51
N THR A 209 1.26 8.52 -22.89
CA THR A 209 1.56 9.81 -23.50
C THR A 209 2.83 9.76 -24.36
N SER A 210 2.81 10.50 -25.46
CA SER A 210 3.99 10.83 -26.27
C SER A 210 4.57 12.21 -25.91
N ASP A 211 4.07 12.87 -24.88
CA ASP A 211 4.51 14.21 -24.49
C ASP A 211 5.98 14.21 -24.03
N THR A 212 6.77 15.11 -24.60
CA THR A 212 8.17 15.33 -24.21
C THR A 212 8.43 16.82 -23.96
N PRO A 213 8.70 17.25 -22.72
CA PRO A 213 8.71 16.45 -21.49
C PRO A 213 7.30 16.04 -21.04
N VAL A 214 7.20 14.90 -20.36
CA VAL A 214 5.96 14.44 -19.71
C VAL A 214 5.48 15.53 -18.74
N LYS A 215 4.18 15.87 -18.79
CA LYS A 215 3.61 16.88 -17.92
C LYS A 215 3.80 16.51 -16.46
N SER A 216 4.16 17.49 -15.64
CA SER A 216 4.14 17.32 -14.19
C SER A 216 2.71 17.03 -13.71
N ARG A 217 2.59 16.31 -12.60
CA ARG A 217 1.29 16.02 -11.98
C ARG A 217 0.47 17.28 -11.71
N LEU A 218 1.10 18.37 -11.29
CA LEU A 218 0.42 19.64 -11.08
C LEU A 218 -0.16 20.18 -12.39
N ARG A 219 0.62 20.18 -13.48
CA ARG A 219 0.16 20.66 -14.78
C ARG A 219 -0.98 19.81 -15.31
N PHE A 220 -0.88 18.49 -15.19
CA PHE A 220 -1.95 17.56 -15.56
C PHE A 220 -3.25 17.83 -14.80
N ILE A 221 -3.16 18.09 -13.49
CA ILE A 221 -4.34 18.44 -12.68
C ILE A 221 -4.94 19.78 -13.10
N GLN A 222 -4.12 20.79 -13.41
CA GLN A 222 -4.59 22.09 -13.89
C GLN A 222 -5.38 21.94 -15.19
N GLU A 223 -4.92 21.13 -16.14
CA GLU A 223 -5.61 20.90 -17.41
C GLU A 223 -6.96 20.21 -17.23
N ILE A 224 -7.07 19.28 -16.28
CA ILE A 224 -8.37 18.69 -15.90
C ILE A 224 -9.32 19.78 -15.38
N VAL A 225 -8.84 20.69 -14.53
CA VAL A 225 -9.64 21.78 -13.98
C VAL A 225 -10.06 22.78 -15.06
N GLU A 226 -9.13 23.19 -15.92
CA GLU A 226 -9.38 24.06 -17.07
C GLU A 226 -10.46 23.44 -17.98
N SER A 227 -10.31 22.16 -18.34
CA SER A 227 -11.26 21.43 -19.18
C SER A 227 -12.65 21.29 -18.54
N LEU A 228 -12.74 21.05 -17.23
CA LEU A 228 -14.02 20.89 -16.54
C LEU A 228 -14.72 22.24 -16.25
N SER A 229 -13.95 23.32 -16.14
CA SER A 229 -14.51 24.66 -15.88
C SER A 229 -15.08 25.35 -17.12
N GLY A 230 -14.82 24.81 -18.32
CA GLY A 230 -15.20 25.46 -19.58
C GLY A 230 -14.41 26.74 -19.89
N ILE A 231 -13.42 27.07 -19.06
CA ILE A 231 -12.54 28.23 -19.25
C ILE A 231 -11.42 27.79 -20.20
N ARG A 232 -11.62 27.93 -21.51
CA ARG A 232 -10.48 27.91 -22.45
C ARG A 232 -9.63 29.14 -22.14
N SER A 233 -8.40 28.92 -21.68
CA SER A 233 -7.43 29.97 -21.42
C SER A 233 -6.89 30.55 -22.73
N GLU A 234 -7.70 31.31 -23.45
CA GLU A 234 -7.21 32.29 -24.42
C GLU A 234 -6.69 33.52 -23.67
N GLN A 235 -5.60 33.38 -22.91
CA GLN A 235 -4.79 34.53 -22.52
C GLN A 235 -3.31 34.19 -22.62
N PRO A 236 -2.53 34.89 -23.46
CA PRO A 236 -1.09 34.71 -23.50
C PRO A 236 -0.51 35.07 -22.13
N ARG A 237 0.32 34.17 -21.59
CA ARG A 237 1.01 34.38 -20.31
C ARG A 237 1.87 35.64 -20.42
N ARG A 238 1.55 36.66 -19.61
CA ARG A 238 2.43 37.83 -19.44
C ARG A 238 3.79 37.33 -18.93
N GLN A 239 4.81 37.44 -19.77
CA GLN A 239 6.20 37.29 -19.36
C GLN A 239 6.56 38.53 -18.54
N TYR A 240 6.80 38.35 -17.24
CA TYR A 240 7.35 39.40 -16.41
C TYR A 240 8.87 39.35 -16.53
N ILE A 241 9.44 40.38 -17.15
CA ILE A 241 10.87 40.64 -17.15
C ILE A 241 11.16 41.44 -15.88
N TYR A 242 12.01 40.90 -15.00
CA TYR A 242 12.57 41.68 -13.90
C TYR A 242 13.90 42.26 -14.35
N ALA A 243 14.00 43.59 -14.40
CA ALA A 243 15.26 44.31 -14.46
C ALA A 243 15.57 44.82 -13.04
N PHE A 244 16.76 44.53 -12.52
CA PHE A 244 17.28 45.13 -11.29
C PHE A 244 18.30 46.21 -11.66
N HIS A 245 18.29 47.32 -10.91
CA HIS A 245 19.43 48.24 -10.79
C HIS A 245 20.34 47.78 -9.65
#